data_AF-W7VZC9-F1
#
_entry.id   AF-W7VZC9-F1
#
_cell.length_a   1.000
_cell.length_b   1.000
_cell.length_c   1.000
_cell.angle_alpha   90.00
_cell.angle_beta   90.00
_cell.angle_gamma   90.00
#
_symmetry.space_group_name_H-M   'P 1'
#
loop_
_entity.id
_entity.type
_entity.pdbx_description
1 polymer ?
#
loop_
_entity_poly.entity_id
_entity_poly.type
_entity_poly.pdbx_seq_one_letter_code
_entity_poly.pdbx_strand_id
1 'polypeptide(L)'
;MTKQPPGGVKSTSAQRLREALATMVQQQGNGASPSALTATTLCELAGISRNALYRYHPDVVQALHAVQQKHRPRIDGDRQAAQRLRQDNAVLREQIAKMVALVDHYFAAWQETRLLLQRRDRELAESRRDAKVRVVSIAPEHRGG
;
A
#
# COMPACT_ATOMS: atom_id res chain seq x y z
N MET A 1 -12.26 -17.73 -62.91
CA MET A 1 -12.70 -18.68 -61.87
C MET A 1 -11.46 -19.19 -61.15
N THR A 2 -11.14 -18.58 -60.02
CA THR A 2 -9.95 -18.86 -59.21
C THR A 2 -10.19 -20.13 -58.38
N LYS A 3 -9.38 -21.16 -58.62
CA LYS A 3 -9.37 -22.39 -57.83
C LYS A 3 -8.95 -22.08 -56.40
N GLN A 4 -9.78 -22.44 -55.43
CA GLN A 4 -9.41 -22.49 -54.02
C GLN A 4 -8.33 -23.56 -53.79
N PRO A 5 -7.35 -23.32 -52.90
CA PRO A 5 -6.35 -24.33 -52.55
C PRO A 5 -6.96 -25.42 -51.62
N PRO A 6 -6.53 -26.68 -51.75
CA PRO A 6 -7.04 -27.78 -50.95
C PRO A 6 -6.28 -27.91 -49.62
N GLY A 7 -7.00 -28.23 -48.54
CA GLY A 7 -6.47 -28.95 -47.39
C GLY A 7 -5.74 -28.11 -46.33
N GLY A 8 -6.47 -27.73 -45.28
CA GLY A 8 -5.86 -27.32 -44.02
C GLY A 8 -4.96 -28.44 -43.48
N VAL A 9 -3.67 -28.16 -43.34
CA VAL A 9 -2.69 -29.09 -42.79
C VAL A 9 -3.09 -29.37 -41.34
N LYS A 10 -3.50 -30.62 -41.05
CA LYS A 10 -3.76 -31.06 -39.68
C LYS A 10 -2.44 -30.98 -38.91
N SER A 11 -2.25 -29.94 -38.10
CA SER A 11 -1.05 -29.80 -37.28
C SER A 11 -0.93 -30.98 -36.33
N THR A 12 0.27 -31.55 -36.23
CA THR A 12 0.54 -32.67 -35.33
C THR A 12 0.28 -32.25 -33.88
N SER A 13 -0.09 -33.18 -33.00
CA SER A 13 -0.34 -32.89 -31.58
C SER A 13 0.86 -32.22 -30.91
N ALA A 14 2.08 -32.64 -31.26
CA ALA A 14 3.32 -32.04 -30.78
C ALA A 14 3.48 -30.58 -31.21
N GLN A 15 3.10 -30.25 -32.44
CA GLN A 15 3.18 -28.88 -32.96
C GLN A 15 2.16 -27.97 -32.27
N ARG A 16 0.92 -28.44 -32.08
CA ARG A 16 -0.11 -27.71 -31.31
C ARG A 16 0.32 -27.42 -29.87
N LEU A 17 0.99 -28.37 -29.21
CA LEU A 17 1.54 -28.18 -27.86
C LEU A 17 2.64 -27.12 -27.81
N ARG A 18 3.54 -27.11 -28.80
CA ARG A 18 4.63 -26.11 -28.85
C ARG A 18 4.10 -24.71 -29.15
N GLU A 19 3.14 -24.61 -30.06
CA GLU A 19 2.44 -23.35 -30.36
C GLU A 19 1.69 -22.83 -29.12
N ALA A 20 0.94 -23.69 -28.42
CA ALA A 20 0.26 -23.33 -27.18
C ALA A 20 1.21 -22.91 -26.05
N LEU A 21 2.37 -23.55 -25.94
CA LEU A 21 3.39 -23.16 -24.97
C LEU A 21 3.99 -21.77 -25.32
N ALA A 22 4.25 -21.51 -26.59
CA ALA A 22 4.76 -20.22 -27.05
C ALA A 22 3.76 -19.08 -26.80
N THR A 23 2.47 -19.31 -27.04
CA THR A 23 1.42 -18.31 -26.76
C THR A 23 1.30 -18.02 -25.27
N MET A 24 1.35 -19.05 -24.41
CA MET A 24 1.36 -18.87 -22.96
C MET A 24 2.56 -18.03 -22.50
N VAL A 25 3.76 -18.30 -23.02
CA VAL A 25 4.97 -17.51 -22.69
C VAL A 25 4.83 -16.06 -23.13
N GLN A 26 4.31 -15.81 -24.33
CA GLN A 26 4.07 -14.45 -24.85
C GLN A 26 3.02 -13.69 -24.03
N GLN A 27 1.92 -14.33 -23.67
CA GLN A 27 0.86 -13.74 -22.83
C GLN A 27 1.40 -13.38 -21.44
N GLN A 28 2.24 -14.25 -20.87
CA GLN A 28 2.88 -14.02 -19.57
C GLN A 28 3.88 -12.84 -19.60
N GLY A 29 4.61 -12.67 -20.72
CA GLY A 29 5.56 -11.56 -20.90
C GLY A 29 4.89 -10.19 -21.12
N ASN A 30 3.69 -10.17 -21.71
CA ASN A 30 2.96 -8.95 -22.03
C ASN A 30 2.05 -8.44 -20.89
N GLY A 31 2.04 -9.10 -19.72
CA GLY A 31 1.25 -8.66 -18.56
C GLY A 31 -0.27 -8.77 -18.73
N ALA A 32 -0.75 -9.39 -19.82
CA ALA A 32 -2.14 -9.81 -19.93
C ALA A 32 -2.40 -10.90 -18.87
N SER A 33 -3.56 -10.84 -18.20
CA SER A 33 -3.96 -11.70 -17.07
C SER A 33 -3.25 -13.06 -17.07
N PRO A 34 -2.46 -13.39 -16.03
CA PRO A 34 -1.52 -14.49 -16.08
C PRO A 34 -2.30 -15.80 -16.06
N SER A 35 -2.59 -16.35 -17.23
CA SER A 35 -3.02 -17.74 -17.29
C SER A 35 -1.87 -18.57 -16.71
N ALA A 36 -2.14 -19.25 -15.59
CA ALA A 36 -1.09 -19.92 -14.85
C ALA A 36 -0.33 -20.87 -15.79
N LEU A 37 0.99 -20.76 -15.79
CA LEU A 37 1.90 -21.54 -16.64
C LEU A 37 1.87 -23.00 -16.17
N THR A 38 0.81 -23.74 -16.48
CA THR A 38 0.51 -25.07 -15.94
C THR A 38 0.23 -26.08 -17.05
N ALA A 39 0.40 -27.37 -16.75
CA ALA A 39 0.12 -28.43 -17.71
C ALA A 39 -1.37 -28.48 -18.09
N THR A 40 -2.27 -28.02 -17.22
CA THR A 40 -3.71 -28.03 -17.47
C THR A 40 -4.08 -27.01 -18.53
N THR A 41 -3.65 -25.75 -18.35
CA THR A 41 -3.91 -24.67 -19.31
C THR A 41 -3.26 -24.94 -20.66
N LEU A 42 -2.06 -25.52 -20.68
CA LEU A 42 -1.40 -25.97 -21.90
C LEU A 42 -2.22 -27.03 -22.66
N CYS A 43 -2.73 -28.03 -21.94
CA CYS A 43 -3.55 -29.09 -22.50
C CYS A 43 -4.89 -28.57 -23.05
N GLU A 44 -5.52 -27.64 -22.34
CA GLU A 44 -6.77 -26.98 -22.77
C GLU A 44 -6.55 -26.19 -24.07
N LEU A 45 -5.48 -25.38 -24.14
CA LEU A 45 -5.14 -24.60 -25.33
C LEU A 45 -4.78 -25.46 -26.54
N ALA A 46 -4.05 -26.56 -26.32
CA ALA A 46 -3.65 -27.45 -27.40
C ALA A 46 -4.73 -28.46 -27.80
N GLY A 47 -5.81 -28.58 -27.00
CA GLY A 47 -6.88 -29.56 -27.19
C GLY A 47 -6.39 -31.01 -27.06
N ILE A 48 -5.53 -31.28 -26.08
CA ILE A 48 -4.91 -32.60 -25.86
C ILE A 48 -5.11 -33.02 -24.40
N SER A 49 -5.41 -34.30 -24.17
CA SER A 49 -5.59 -34.80 -22.81
C SER A 49 -4.28 -34.74 -22.02
N ARG A 50 -4.38 -34.47 -20.72
CA ARG A 50 -3.23 -34.46 -19.81
C ARG A 50 -2.46 -35.78 -19.81
N ASN A 51 -3.17 -36.91 -19.94
CA ASN A 51 -2.55 -38.23 -20.03
C ASN A 51 -1.69 -38.39 -21.31
N ALA A 52 -2.17 -37.86 -22.45
CA ALA A 52 -1.42 -37.90 -23.70
C ALA A 52 -0.17 -37.00 -23.64
N LEU A 53 -0.27 -35.83 -22.99
CA LEU A 53 0.88 -34.95 -22.73
C LEU A 53 1.99 -35.71 -21.98
N TYR A 54 1.66 -36.35 -20.86
CA TYR A 54 2.67 -37.03 -20.04
C TYR A 54 3.25 -38.29 -20.70
N ARG A 55 2.46 -39.04 -21.48
CA ARG A 55 2.91 -40.29 -22.11
C ARG A 55 3.71 -40.08 -23.39
N TYR A 56 3.32 -39.12 -24.22
CA TYR A 56 3.83 -39.00 -25.58
C TYR A 56 4.66 -37.74 -25.84
N HIS A 57 4.61 -36.76 -24.93
CA HIS A 57 5.26 -35.46 -25.10
C HIS A 57 6.07 -35.02 -23.86
N PRO A 58 7.02 -35.84 -23.37
CA PRO A 58 7.85 -35.50 -22.20
C PRO A 58 8.76 -34.29 -22.46
N ASP A 59 9.15 -34.06 -23.72
CA ASP A 59 9.92 -32.89 -24.16
C ASP A 59 9.18 -31.58 -23.86
N VAL A 60 7.88 -31.55 -24.12
CA VAL A 60 7.02 -30.39 -23.86
C VAL A 60 6.86 -30.15 -22.35
N VAL A 61 6.75 -31.22 -21.55
CA VAL A 61 6.66 -31.11 -20.09
C VAL A 61 7.95 -30.54 -19.50
N GLN A 62 9.12 -30.96 -20.00
CA GLN A 62 10.40 -30.40 -19.60
C GLN A 62 10.52 -28.92 -19.98
N ALA A 63 10.11 -28.55 -21.21
CA ALA A 63 10.10 -27.16 -21.65
C ALA A 63 9.18 -26.29 -20.78
N LEU A 64 7.99 -26.79 -20.42
CA LEU A 64 7.07 -26.12 -19.51
C LEU A 64 7.73 -25.87 -18.14
N HIS A 65 8.41 -26.87 -17.58
CA HIS A 65 9.12 -26.73 -16.31
C HIS A 65 10.28 -25.74 -16.38
N ALA A 66 11.05 -25.73 -17.47
CA ALA A 66 12.13 -24.77 -17.65
C ALA A 66 11.60 -23.32 -17.68
N VAL A 67 10.47 -23.09 -18.37
CA VAL A 67 9.81 -21.79 -18.40
C VAL A 67 9.28 -21.43 -17.01
N GLN A 68 8.60 -22.35 -16.30
CA GLN A 68 8.14 -22.12 -14.93
C GLN A 68 9.29 -21.75 -13.97
N GLN A 69 10.44 -22.41 -14.07
CA GLN A 69 11.60 -22.15 -13.23
C GLN A 69 12.22 -20.78 -13.52
N LYS A 70 12.34 -20.42 -14.80
CA LYS A 70 12.85 -19.10 -15.20
C LYS A 70 11.97 -17.95 -14.72
N HIS A 71 10.66 -18.19 -14.61
CA HIS A 71 9.67 -17.19 -14.20
C HIS A 71 9.29 -17.30 -12.73
N ARG A 72 9.91 -18.21 -11.96
CA ARG A 72 9.71 -18.24 -10.51
C ARG A 72 10.28 -16.95 -9.94
N PRO A 73 9.51 -16.17 -9.16
CA PRO A 73 10.01 -14.94 -8.56
C PRO A 73 11.28 -15.25 -7.77
N ARG A 74 12.30 -14.42 -7.99
CA ARG A 74 13.62 -14.60 -7.39
C ARG A 74 13.50 -14.21 -5.92
N ILE A 75 13.12 -15.20 -5.09
CA ILE A 75 12.77 -15.08 -3.67
C ILE A 75 13.75 -14.20 -2.88
N ASP A 76 15.03 -14.22 -3.25
CA ASP A 76 16.07 -13.49 -2.52
C ASP A 76 16.03 -11.96 -2.76
N GLY A 77 15.66 -11.52 -3.96
CA GLY A 77 15.49 -10.08 -4.25
C GLY A 77 14.29 -9.49 -3.51
N ASP A 78 13.19 -10.23 -3.49
CA ASP A 78 11.96 -9.83 -2.81
C ASP A 78 12.13 -9.79 -1.29
N ARG A 79 12.93 -10.71 -0.73
CA ARG A 79 13.26 -10.71 0.71
C ARG A 79 14.08 -9.50 1.12
N GLN A 80 15.10 -9.13 0.35
CA GLN A 80 15.92 -7.95 0.64
C GLN A 80 15.11 -6.66 0.51
N ALA A 81 14.26 -6.56 -0.53
CA ALA A 81 13.34 -5.43 -0.70
C ALA A 81 12.35 -5.32 0.48
N ALA A 82 11.74 -6.45 0.88
CA ALA A 82 10.83 -6.50 2.03
C ALA A 82 11.53 -6.13 3.34
N GLN A 83 12.81 -6.48 3.51
CA GLN A 83 13.58 -6.14 4.70
C GLN A 83 13.92 -4.66 4.76
N ARG A 84 14.28 -4.04 3.63
CA ARG A 84 14.47 -2.58 3.54
C ARG A 84 13.19 -1.83 3.88
N LEU A 85 12.06 -2.24 3.31
CA LEU A 85 10.76 -1.63 3.62
C LEU A 85 10.39 -1.72 5.10
N ARG A 86 10.73 -2.84 5.77
CA ARG A 86 10.51 -2.96 7.22
C ARG A 86 11.41 -2.03 8.03
N GLN A 87 12.67 -1.85 7.62
CA GLN A 87 13.59 -0.92 8.25
C GLN A 87 13.12 0.53 8.09
N ASP A 88 12.74 0.93 6.88
CA ASP A 88 12.21 2.26 6.60
C ASP A 88 10.93 2.53 7.39
N ASN A 89 10.03 1.54 7.47
CA ASN A 89 8.81 1.67 8.26
C ASN A 89 9.09 1.83 9.76
N ALA A 90 10.10 1.16 10.29
CA ALA A 90 10.52 1.32 11.69
C ALA A 90 11.05 2.73 11.95
N VAL A 91 11.91 3.27 11.07
CA VAL A 91 12.43 4.64 11.16
C VAL A 91 11.31 5.67 11.10
N LEU A 92 10.35 5.51 10.18
CA LEU A 92 9.21 6.41 10.05
C LEU A 92 8.34 6.40 11.31
N ARG A 93 8.08 5.22 11.89
CA ARG A 93 7.32 5.11 13.15
C ARG A 93 8.02 5.83 14.30
N GLU A 94 9.34 5.74 14.37
CA GLU A 94 10.13 6.45 15.39
C GLU A 94 10.05 7.98 15.20
N GLN A 95 10.14 8.47 13.97
CA GLN A 95 9.99 9.90 13.68
C GLN A 95 8.58 10.41 14.03
N ILE A 96 7.54 9.63 13.70
CA ILE A 96 6.16 9.95 14.09
C ILE A 96 6.02 10.01 15.61
N ALA A 97 6.60 9.06 16.34
CA ALA A 97 6.56 9.07 17.80
C ALA A 97 7.22 10.34 18.38
N LYS A 98 8.35 10.78 17.81
CA LYS A 98 9.01 12.03 18.20
C LYS A 98 8.15 13.26 17.92
N MET A 99 7.47 13.31 16.77
CA MET A 99 6.56 14.40 16.44
C MET A 99 5.35 14.44 17.38
N VAL A 100 4.77 13.29 17.71
CA VAL A 100 3.66 13.19 18.67
C VAL A 100 4.09 13.73 20.03
N ALA A 101 5.24 13.28 20.55
CA ALA A 101 5.77 13.76 21.83
C ALA A 101 5.98 15.28 21.85
N LEU A 102 6.42 15.86 20.72
CA LEU A 102 6.59 17.31 20.58
C LEU A 102 5.25 18.04 20.60
N VAL A 103 4.23 17.53 19.90
CA VAL A 103 2.87 18.07 19.95
C VAL A 103 2.31 18.02 21.36
N ASP A 104 2.45 16.88 22.05
CA ASP A 104 2.00 16.71 23.44
C ASP A 104 2.68 17.70 24.38
N HIS A 105 3.99 17.90 24.22
CA HIS A 105 4.75 18.87 25.00
C HIS A 105 4.24 20.30 24.81
N TYR A 106 4.06 20.74 23.56
CA TYR A 106 3.55 22.08 23.28
C TYR A 106 2.09 22.26 23.72
N PHE A 107 1.28 21.22 23.60
CA PHE A 107 -0.09 21.24 24.09
C PHE A 107 -0.14 21.38 25.61
N ALA A 108 0.71 20.66 26.36
CA ALA A 108 0.82 20.80 27.81
C ALA A 108 1.26 22.22 28.20
N ALA A 109 2.31 22.77 27.58
CA ALA A 109 2.76 24.13 27.83
C ALA A 109 1.68 25.19 27.54
N TRP A 110 0.90 24.99 26.48
CA TRP A 110 -0.24 25.85 26.18
C TRP A 110 -1.36 25.74 27.23
N GLN A 111 -1.68 24.54 27.72
CA GLN A 111 -2.67 24.37 28.78
C GLN A 111 -2.25 25.07 30.07
N GLU A 112 -0.98 24.94 30.46
CA GLU A 112 -0.44 25.59 31.66
C GLU A 112 -0.52 27.11 31.55
N THR A 113 -0.07 27.68 30.44
CA THR A 113 -0.15 29.13 30.19
C THR A 113 -1.59 29.62 30.15
N ARG A 114 -2.50 28.87 29.54
CA ARG A 114 -3.94 29.18 29.55
C ARG A 114 -4.51 29.21 30.96
N LEU A 115 -4.15 28.26 31.82
CA LEU A 115 -4.59 28.22 33.21
C LEU A 115 -4.03 29.40 34.03
N LEU A 116 -2.77 29.78 33.80
CA LEU A 116 -2.18 30.96 34.44
C LEU A 116 -2.89 32.25 34.04
N LEU A 117 -3.22 32.41 32.75
CA LEU A 117 -4.00 33.55 32.26
C LEU A 117 -5.39 33.60 32.89
N GLN A 118 -6.10 32.46 32.95
CA GLN A 118 -7.41 32.40 33.59
C GLN A 118 -7.37 32.77 35.08
N ARG A 119 -6.30 32.41 35.80
CA ARG A 119 -6.11 32.83 37.19
C ARG A 119 -5.87 34.33 37.30
N ARG A 120 -4.98 34.88 36.46
CA ARG A 120 -4.71 36.33 36.39
C ARG A 120 -5.98 37.14 36.07
N ASP A 121 -6.82 36.67 35.16
CA ASP A 121 -8.08 37.33 34.82
C ASP A 121 -9.04 37.39 36.00
N ARG A 122 -9.11 36.33 36.81
CA ARG A 122 -9.91 36.29 38.05
C ARG A 122 -9.37 37.27 39.08
N GLU A 123 -8.06 37.25 39.34
CA GLU A 123 -7.39 38.16 40.28
C GLU A 123 -7.61 39.64 39.86
N LEU A 124 -7.54 39.93 38.56
CA LEU A 124 -7.83 41.27 38.02
C LEU A 124 -9.30 41.66 38.19
N ALA A 125 -10.22 40.72 37.99
CA ALA A 125 -11.65 40.97 38.19
C ALA A 125 -11.97 41.25 39.67
N GLU A 126 -11.37 40.50 40.59
CA GLU A 126 -11.46 40.73 42.04
C GLU A 126 -10.89 42.10 42.43
N SER A 127 -9.67 42.40 41.99
CA SER A 127 -9.04 43.71 42.24
C SER A 127 -9.88 44.88 41.72
N ARG A 128 -10.52 44.73 40.55
CA ARG A 128 -11.44 45.73 39.99
C ARG A 128 -12.72 45.89 40.81
N ARG A 129 -13.25 44.80 41.39
CA ARG A 129 -14.41 44.85 42.29
C ARG A 129 -14.04 45.58 43.57
N ASP A 130 -12.91 45.23 44.18
CA ASP A 130 -12.44 45.85 45.42
C ASP A 130 -12.12 47.34 45.23
N ALA A 131 -11.51 47.71 44.10
CA ALA A 131 -11.28 49.11 43.75
C ALA A 131 -12.60 49.88 43.57
N LYS A 132 -13.61 49.30 42.91
CA LYS A 132 -14.94 49.93 42.80
C LYS A 132 -15.63 50.10 44.15
N VAL A 133 -15.52 49.12 45.05
CA VAL A 133 -16.06 49.20 46.42
C VAL A 133 -15.34 50.27 47.24
N ARG A 134 -14.05 50.49 46.99
CA ARG A 134 -13.23 51.49 47.70
C ARG A 134 -13.48 52.94 47.21
N VAL A 135 -14.08 53.14 46.04
CA VAL A 135 -14.41 54.48 45.47
C VAL A 135 -15.84 54.92 45.86
N VAL A 136 -16.27 54.65 47.10
CA VAL A 136 -17.53 55.17 47.63
C VAL A 136 -17.30 56.56 48.26
N SER A 137 -17.95 57.54 47.63
CA SER A 137 -18.14 58.96 47.89
C SER A 137 -17.63 59.59 49.20
N ILE A 138 -16.64 60.48 49.09
CA ILE A 138 -16.51 61.62 50.01
C ILE A 138 -17.58 62.62 49.57
N ALA A 139 -18.74 62.62 50.23
CA ALA A 139 -19.70 63.70 50.07
C ALA A 139 -19.08 65.00 50.63
N PRO A 140 -19.21 66.16 49.96
CA PRO A 140 -18.73 67.41 50.51
C PRO A 140 -19.67 67.81 51.66
N GLU A 141 -19.17 67.81 52.89
CA GLU A 141 -19.91 68.42 53.99
C GLU A 141 -20.09 69.91 53.69
N HIS A 142 -21.33 70.29 53.37
CA HIS A 142 -21.81 71.66 53.40
C HIS A 142 -21.59 72.21 54.82
N ARG A 143 -20.54 73.00 55.02
CA ARG A 143 -20.40 73.82 56.21
C ARG A 143 -21.05 75.17 55.92
N GLY A 144 -22.35 75.26 56.25
CA GLY A 144 -23.04 76.53 56.42
C GLY A 144 -22.57 77.21 57.71
N GLY A 145 -22.40 78.53 57.66
CA GLY A 145 -21.97 79.38 58.77
C GLY A 145 -21.41 80.69 58.23
#